data_AF-A0A7L2W9G3-F1
#
_entry.id   AF-A0A7L2W9G3-F1
#
_cell.length_a   1.000
_cell.length_b   1.000
_cell.length_c   1.000
_cell.angle_alpha   90.00
_cell.angle_beta   90.00
_cell.angle_gamma   90.00
#
_symmetry.space_group_name_H-M   'P 1'
#
loop_
_entity.id
_entity.type
_entity.pdbx_description
1 polymer ?
#
loop_
_entity_poly.entity_id
_entity_poly.type
_entity_poly.pdbx_seq_one_letter_code
_entity_poly.pdbx_strand_id
1 'polypeptide(L)' 'VLVPTTVSMVGKHLGARKEHPGLKNKENDENSGPTTTVFVGNISEKASDMLIRQLLAKCGLVLSWKRVQGASGKLQ' A
#
# COMPACT_ATOMS: atom_id res chain seq x y z
N VAL A 1 35.33 33.29 30.79
CA VAL A 1 34.07 32.54 30.60
C VAL A 1 33.64 32.73 29.15
N LEU A 2 33.82 31.71 28.32
CA LEU A 2 33.57 31.77 26.87
C LEU A 2 32.08 31.47 26.62
N VAL A 3 31.34 32.45 26.11
CA VAL A 3 29.93 32.27 25.70
C VAL A 3 29.91 31.69 24.28
N PRO A 4 29.23 30.57 24.00
CA PRO A 4 29.04 30.10 22.65
C PRO A 4 27.80 30.75 22.02
N THR A 5 28.01 31.52 20.95
CA THR A 5 26.96 31.94 20.03
C THR A 5 26.63 30.78 19.11
N THR A 6 25.40 30.25 19.14
CA THR A 6 24.92 29.31 18.10
C THR A 6 23.58 29.79 17.55
N VAL A 7 23.56 29.97 16.24
CA VAL A 7 22.42 30.41 15.45
C VAL A 7 21.51 29.20 15.22
N SER A 8 20.25 29.29 15.64
CA SER A 8 19.23 28.26 15.34
C SER A 8 18.75 28.42 13.90
N MET A 9 19.04 27.43 13.05
CA MET A 9 18.59 27.37 11.66
C MET A 9 17.12 26.92 11.60
N VAL A 10 16.34 27.66 10.82
CA VAL A 10 14.92 27.42 10.57
C VAL A 10 14.69 26.05 9.90
N GLY A 11 13.99 25.16 10.59
CA GLY A 11 13.60 23.84 10.07
C GLY A 11 12.32 23.94 9.24
N LYS A 12 12.44 23.78 7.92
CA LYS A 12 11.29 23.60 7.01
C LYS A 12 10.86 22.14 7.04
N HIS A 13 9.65 21.88 7.50
CA HIS A 13 9.04 20.56 7.55
C HIS A 13 8.34 20.25 6.22
N LEU A 14 8.85 19.29 5.45
CA LEU A 14 8.09 18.60 4.41
C LEU A 14 8.47 17.11 4.39
N GLY A 15 7.53 16.30 4.90
CA GLY A 15 7.18 14.97 4.41
C GLY A 15 8.29 13.94 4.27
N ALA A 16 8.40 13.06 5.27
CA ALA A 16 9.18 11.83 5.21
C ALA A 16 8.80 10.98 3.97
N ARG A 17 9.69 10.98 2.99
CA ARG A 17 9.80 9.96 1.96
C ARG A 17 10.32 8.70 2.64
N LYS A 18 9.43 7.77 3.03
CA LYS A 18 9.87 6.43 3.45
C LYS A 18 10.26 5.64 2.20
N GLU A 19 11.53 5.72 1.84
CA GLU A 19 12.19 4.65 1.09
C GLU A 19 12.15 3.38 1.95
N HIS A 20 11.56 2.31 1.41
CA HIS A 20 11.85 0.95 1.84
C HIS A 20 12.93 0.41 0.90
N PRO A 21 14.18 0.24 1.36
CA PRO A 21 15.18 -0.46 0.60
C PRO A 21 14.99 -1.97 0.77
N GLY A 22 14.87 -2.67 -0.36
CA GLY A 22 15.23 -4.08 -0.46
C GLY A 22 14.10 -5.09 -0.26
N LEU A 23 13.46 -5.45 -1.37
CA LEU A 23 13.18 -6.85 -1.72
C LEU A 23 13.34 -6.95 -3.24
N LYS A 24 14.56 -7.24 -3.69
CA LYS A 24 14.81 -7.72 -5.05
C LYS A 24 14.21 -9.12 -5.15
N ASN A 25 12.93 -9.23 -5.50
CA ASN A 25 12.39 -10.50 -5.95
C ASN A 25 12.52 -10.54 -7.48
N LYS A 26 13.62 -11.12 -7.93
CA LYS A 26 13.87 -11.43 -9.34
C LYS A 26 13.08 -12.69 -9.68
N GLU A 27 11.77 -12.57 -9.88
CA GLU A 27 10.93 -13.68 -10.32
C GLU A 27 9.91 -13.18 -11.34
N ASN A 28 10.20 -13.51 -12.60
CA ASN A 28 9.28 -13.62 -13.73
C ASN A 28 8.75 -12.32 -14.38
N ASP A 29 9.40 -11.95 -15.48
CA ASP A 29 9.05 -10.88 -16.42
C ASP A 29 7.73 -11.12 -17.20
N GLU A 30 7.01 -12.20 -16.91
CA GLU A 30 5.69 -12.54 -17.49
C GLU A 30 4.53 -11.69 -16.96
N ASN A 31 4.74 -10.83 -15.95
CA ASN A 31 3.71 -9.93 -15.42
C ASN A 31 4.03 -8.44 -15.66
N SER A 32 4.89 -8.15 -16.66
CA SER A 32 5.18 -6.78 -17.12
C SER A 32 4.03 -6.13 -17.90
N GLY A 33 2.88 -6.81 -17.99
CA GLY A 33 1.65 -6.27 -18.56
C GLY A 33 1.05 -5.12 -17.73
N PRO A 34 0.15 -4.32 -18.32
CA PRO A 34 -0.52 -3.23 -17.63
C PRO A 34 -1.24 -3.74 -16.38
N THR A 35 -1.00 -3.07 -15.25
CA THR A 35 -1.71 -3.37 -14.00
C THR A 35 -3.20 -3.13 -14.21
N THR A 36 -3.97 -4.22 -14.17
CA THR A 36 -5.43 -4.11 -14.25
C THR A 36 -6.00 -4.03 -12.84
N THR A 37 -6.79 -2.99 -12.58
CA THR A 37 -7.55 -2.87 -11.33
C THR A 37 -8.97 -3.36 -11.57
N VAL A 38 -9.45 -4.29 -10.74
CA VAL A 38 -10.78 -4.90 -10.86
C VAL A 38 -11.62 -4.63 -9.61
N PHE A 39 -12.94 -4.52 -9.78
CA PHE A 39 -13.88 -4.54 -8.67
C PHE A 39 -14.46 -5.94 -8.54
N VAL A 40 -14.32 -6.52 -7.34
CA VAL A 40 -14.89 -7.82 -7.00
C VAL A 40 -16.02 -7.58 -6.01
N GLY A 41 -17.25 -7.87 -6.43
CA GLY A 41 -18.44 -7.73 -5.58
C GLY A 41 -18.93 -9.05 -5.03
N ASN A 42 -20.07 -9.00 -4.34
CA ASN A 42 -20.72 -10.17 -3.73
C ASN A 42 -19.82 -10.89 -2.71
N ILE A 43 -18.93 -10.13 -2.07
CA ILE A 43 -18.09 -10.62 -1.01
C ILE A 43 -18.90 -10.59 0.28
N SER A 44 -18.93 -11.70 1.01
CA SER A 44 -19.56 -11.73 2.32
C SER A 44 -18.86 -10.76 3.29
N GLU A 45 -19.65 -10.01 4.06
CA GLU A 45 -19.14 -9.19 5.18
C GLU A 45 -18.39 -10.01 6.23
N LYS A 46 -18.67 -11.32 6.30
CA LYS A 46 -18.03 -12.25 7.23
C LYS A 46 -16.71 -12.80 6.71
N ALA A 47 -16.43 -12.68 5.40
CA ALA A 47 -15.16 -13.13 4.85
C ALA A 47 -14.01 -12.30 5.43
N SER A 48 -12.87 -12.93 5.72
CA SER A 48 -11.70 -12.20 6.20
C SER A 48 -10.87 -11.67 5.02
N ASP A 49 -10.22 -10.53 5.20
CA ASP A 49 -9.35 -9.92 4.16
C ASP A 49 -8.18 -10.82 3.79
N MET A 50 -7.67 -11.58 4.77
CA MET A 50 -6.60 -12.54 4.54
C MET A 50 -7.02 -13.63 3.56
N LEU A 51 -8.23 -14.18 3.71
CA LEU A 51 -8.75 -15.20 2.79
C LEU A 51 -8.86 -14.65 1.36
N ILE A 52 -9.37 -13.41 1.22
CA ILE A 52 -9.56 -12.81 -0.10
C ILE A 52 -8.22 -12.50 -0.75
N ARG A 53 -7.26 -11.95 0.00
CA ARG A 53 -5.90 -11.74 -0.50
C ARG A 53 -5.25 -13.05 -0.95
N GLN A 54 -5.40 -14.12 -0.17
CA GLN A 54 -4.90 -15.45 -0.55
C GLN A 54 -5.56 -15.98 -1.82
N LEU A 55 -6.87 -15.74 -2.00
CA LEU A 55 -7.59 -16.15 -3.20
C LEU A 55 -7.11 -15.37 -4.43
N LEU A 56 -7.01 -14.04 -4.32
CA LEU A 56 -6.53 -13.19 -5.42
C LEU A 56 -5.07 -13.49 -5.80
N ALA A 57 -4.23 -13.84 -4.82
CA ALA A 57 -2.84 -14.23 -5.07
C ALA A 57 -2.71 -15.51 -5.92
N LYS A 58 -3.75 -16.36 -5.98
CA LYS A 58 -3.79 -17.50 -6.91
C LYS A 58 -3.98 -17.08 -8.37
N CYS A 59 -4.56 -15.90 -8.60
CA CYS A 59 -4.77 -15.37 -9.94
C CYS A 59 -3.58 -14.56 -10.45
N GLY A 60 -2.70 -14.09 -9.56
CA GLY A 60 -1.50 -13.34 -9.93
C GLY A 60 -1.02 -12.37 -8.85
N LEU A 61 -0.11 -11.48 -9.23
CA LEU A 61 0.46 -10.48 -8.34
C LEU A 61 -0.60 -9.45 -7.90
N VAL A 62 -0.86 -9.38 -6.59
CA VAL A 62 -1.77 -8.38 -6.00
C VAL A 62 -0.95 -7.19 -5.49
N LEU A 63 -1.01 -6.06 -6.21
CA LEU A 63 -0.31 -4.83 -5.81
C LEU A 63 -0.99 -4.13 -4.63
N SER A 64 -2.31 -4.00 -4.68
CA SER A 64 -3.11 -3.32 -3.68
C SER A 64 -4.46 -4.01 -3.51
N TRP A 65 -4.94 -4.06 -2.27
CA TRP A 65 -6.27 -4.56 -1.92
C TRP A 65 -6.90 -3.64 -0.90
N LYS A 66 -8.18 -3.29 -1.11
CA LYS A 66 -9.03 -2.56 -0.18
C LYS A 66 -10.45 -3.09 -0.26
N ARG A 67 -11.16 -3.10 0.86
CA ARG A 67 -12.63 -3.19 0.83
C ARG A 67 -13.22 -1.82 0.56
N VAL A 68 -14.26 -1.80 -0.27
CA VAL A 68 -14.97 -0.56 -0.61
C VAL A 68 -16.29 -0.56 0.16
N GLN A 69 -16.66 0.56 0.76
CA GLN A 69 -18.02 0.73 1.28
C GLN A 69 -18.90 1.27 0.17
N GLY A 70 -20.04 0.62 -0.04
CA GLY A 70 -21.09 1.16 -0.91
C GLY A 70 -21.74 2.39 -0.29
N ALA A 71 -22.55 3.10 -1.09
CA ALA A 71 -23.27 4.29 -0.65
C ALA A 71 -24.23 4.05 0.54
N SER A 72 -24.61 2.79 0.78
CA SER A 72 -25.43 2.37 1.92
C SER A 72 -24.64 2.15 3.22
N GLY A 73 -23.31 2.36 3.20
CA GLY A 73 -22.42 2.07 4.33
C GLY A 73 -22.06 0.60 4.52
N LYS A 74 -22.63 -0.31 3.72
CA LYS A 74 -22.29 -1.73 3.72
C LYS A 74 -21.01 -1.98 2.92
N LEU A 75 -20.24 -2.99 3.34
CA LEU A 75 -19.06 -3.43 2.60
C LEU A 75 -19.50 -4.07 1.27
N GLN A 76 -18.81 -3.74 0.17
CA GLN A 76 -19.01 -4.31 -1.18
C GLN A 76 -18.01 -5.41 -1.48
#